data_AF-E0SQK2-F1
#
_entry.id   AF-E0SQK2-F1
#
_cell.length_a   1.000
_cell.length_b   1.000
_cell.length_c   1.000
_cell.angle_alpha   90.00
_cell.angle_beta   90.00
_cell.angle_gamma   90.00
#
_symmetry.space_group_name_H-M   'P 1'
#
loop_
_entity.id
_entity.type
_entity.pdbx_description
1 polymer ?
#
loop_
_entity_poly.entity_id
_entity_poly.type
_entity_poly.pdbx_seq_one_letter_code
_entity_poly.pdbx_strand_id
1 'polypeptide(L)'
;MKIVLGISCYNVIVEKVLNNPTIEIVFFAIGTKVGDEFIVKGLIQCKNIAQNPSLEFIADPICVYKISRFIEQLNLDIIGIVHSHSAPPFPSEKDIEGMKKWPIVWIIVSNISGSMKAWLLDQEKNRLLEVDIDVREYECSYIDLSK
;
A
#
# COMPACT_ATOMS: atom_id res chain seq x y z
N MET A 1 9.75 -11.89 -7.83
CA MET A 1 8.98 -10.65 -8.04
C MET A 1 9.35 -9.69 -6.94
N LYS A 2 9.44 -8.39 -7.23
CA LYS A 2 9.74 -7.38 -6.22
C LYS A 2 8.92 -6.11 -6.43
N ILE A 3 8.62 -5.42 -5.34
CA ILE A 3 8.12 -4.04 -5.37
C ILE A 3 9.27 -3.10 -5.03
N VAL A 4 9.52 -2.14 -5.92
CA VAL A 4 10.62 -1.20 -5.82
C VAL A 4 10.09 0.12 -5.28
N LEU A 5 10.55 0.53 -4.11
CA LEU A 5 10.20 1.81 -3.47
C LEU A 5 11.34 2.81 -3.65
N GLY A 6 11.01 4.05 -4.00
CA GLY A 6 11.94 5.17 -3.87
C GLY A 6 12.16 5.46 -2.39
N ILE A 7 13.39 5.84 -2.03
CA ILE A 7 13.75 6.15 -0.64
C ILE A 7 12.83 7.20 -0.02
N SER A 8 12.35 8.18 -0.80
CA SER A 8 11.40 9.18 -0.31
C SER A 8 10.02 8.61 0.02
N CYS A 9 9.46 7.71 -0.80
CA CYS A 9 8.21 7.02 -0.47
C CYS A 9 8.36 6.09 0.74
N TYR A 10 9.47 5.36 0.81
CA TYR A 10 9.76 4.51 1.97
C TYR A 10 9.76 5.33 3.27
N ASN A 11 10.46 6.47 3.27
CA ASN A 11 10.51 7.36 4.43
C ASN A 11 9.12 7.91 4.79
N VAL A 12 8.33 8.33 3.80
CA VAL A 12 6.95 8.80 4.02
C VAL A 12 6.09 7.72 4.67
N ILE A 13 6.16 6.48 4.18
CA ILE A 13 5.39 5.36 4.76
C ILE A 13 5.77 5.18 6.22
N VAL A 14 7.07 5.02 6.51
CA VAL A 14 7.55 4.77 7.87
C VAL A 14 7.17 5.92 8.81
N GLU A 15 7.42 7.17 8.40
CA GLU A 15 7.08 8.36 9.20
C GLU A 15 5.59 8.41 9.53
N LYS A 16 4.73 8.28 8.53
CA LYS A 16 3.29 8.39 8.71
C LYS A 16 2.73 7.26 9.58
N VAL A 17 3.20 6.03 9.38
CA VAL A 17 2.74 4.87 10.13
C VAL A 17 3.17 4.95 11.59
N LEU A 18 4.44 5.26 11.87
CA LEU A 18 4.94 5.32 13.25
C LEU A 18 4.37 6.51 14.04
N ASN A 19 4.04 7.61 13.37
CA ASN A 19 3.44 8.78 14.03
C ASN A 19 1.92 8.68 14.23
N ASN A 20 1.25 7.63 13.73
CA ASN A 20 -0.20 7.45 13.86
C ASN A 20 -0.56 6.02 14.31
N PRO A 21 -0.11 5.57 15.50
CA PRO A 21 -0.25 4.18 15.93
C PRO A 21 -1.68 3.77 16.31
N THR A 22 -2.61 4.72 16.40
CA THR A 22 -3.98 4.47 16.86
C THR A 22 -4.96 4.17 15.73
N ILE A 23 -4.55 4.33 14.47
CA ILE A 23 -5.35 4.04 13.29
C ILE A 23 -4.50 3.33 12.23
N GLU A 24 -5.14 2.51 11.40
CA GLU A 24 -4.52 2.01 10.18
C GLU A 24 -4.47 3.13 9.14
N ILE A 25 -3.24 3.50 8.77
CA ILE A 25 -2.98 4.40 7.66
C ILE A 25 -3.04 3.60 6.37
N VAL A 26 -3.62 4.17 5.31
CA VAL A 26 -3.71 3.53 3.98
C VAL A 26 -3.17 4.45 2.89
N PHE A 27 -2.31 3.89 2.04
CA PHE A 27 -1.81 4.51 0.82
C PHE A 27 -2.12 3.63 -0.39
N PHE A 28 -2.31 4.28 -1.54
CA PHE A 28 -2.23 3.64 -2.84
C PHE A 28 -0.86 3.94 -3.46
N ALA A 29 -0.13 2.89 -3.83
CA ALA A 29 1.10 2.97 -4.59
C ALA A 29 0.77 2.96 -6.08
N ILE A 30 1.09 4.06 -6.75
CA ILE A 30 0.92 4.21 -8.20
C ILE A 30 2.26 4.04 -8.90
N GLY A 31 2.26 3.45 -10.08
CA GLY A 31 3.51 3.16 -10.79
C GLY A 31 3.33 2.31 -12.03
N THR A 32 4.39 1.59 -12.39
CA THR A 32 4.40 0.72 -13.56
C THR A 32 4.96 -0.64 -13.22
N LYS A 33 4.57 -1.66 -14.00
CA LYS A 33 5.19 -2.99 -13.96
C LYS A 33 6.16 -3.15 -15.12
N VAL A 34 7.41 -3.49 -14.84
CA VAL A 34 8.44 -3.76 -15.85
C VAL A 34 9.03 -5.14 -15.58
N GLY A 35 8.67 -6.12 -16.42
CA GLY A 35 8.99 -7.52 -16.15
C GLY A 35 8.41 -7.98 -14.80
N ASP A 36 9.29 -8.39 -13.89
CA ASP A 36 8.94 -8.86 -12.53
C ASP A 36 9.05 -7.79 -11.44
N GLU A 37 9.31 -6.53 -11.82
CA GLU A 37 9.42 -5.40 -10.89
C GLU A 37 8.16 -4.51 -10.95
N PHE A 38 7.58 -4.22 -9.79
CA PHE A 38 6.57 -3.16 -9.62
C PHE A 38 7.27 -1.89 -9.14
N ILE A 39 7.42 -0.89 -10.01
CA ILE A 39 8.20 0.32 -9.73
C ILE A 39 7.25 1.42 -9.26
N VAL A 40 7.33 1.79 -7.98
CA VAL A 40 6.49 2.85 -7.39
C VAL A 40 6.96 4.22 -7.85
N LYS A 41 6.04 5.00 -8.42
CA LYS A 41 6.26 6.39 -8.88
C LYS A 41 5.59 7.41 -7.97
N GLY A 42 4.62 6.99 -7.17
CA GLY A 42 4.03 7.83 -6.14
C GLY A 42 3.22 7.07 -5.11
N LEU A 43 2.97 7.75 -3.99
CA LEU A 43 2.09 7.34 -2.92
C LEU A 43 0.97 8.37 -2.76
N ILE A 44 -0.25 7.87 -2.65
CA ILE A 44 -1.42 8.69 -2.38
C ILE A 44 -2.07 8.18 -1.09
N GLN A 45 -2.01 8.98 -0.02
CA GLN A 45 -2.64 8.63 1.25
C GLN A 45 -4.14 8.92 1.17
N CYS A 46 -4.96 7.94 1.51
CA CYS A 46 -6.40 8.09 1.62
C CYS A 46 -6.84 8.09 3.08
N LYS A 47 -8.02 8.65 3.34
CA LYS A 47 -8.65 8.56 4.66
C LYS A 47 -9.16 7.13 4.90
N ASN A 48 -8.86 6.59 6.08
CA ASN A 48 -9.53 5.40 6.59
C ASN A 48 -10.89 5.80 7.18
N ILE A 49 -11.98 5.29 6.59
CA ILE A 49 -13.36 5.55 6.99
C ILE A 49 -14.03 4.34 7.66
N ALA A 50 -13.25 3.34 8.07
CA ALA A 50 -13.76 2.17 8.79
C ALA A 50 -14.47 2.57 10.09
N GLN A 51 -15.42 1.74 10.54
CA GLN A 51 -16.08 1.93 11.83
C GLN A 51 -15.09 1.79 13.00
N ASN A 52 -14.11 0.89 12.89
CA ASN A 52 -13.05 0.72 13.86
C ASN A 52 -11.67 0.86 13.18
N PRO A 53 -11.20 2.09 12.95
CA PRO A 53 -10.00 2.34 12.16
C PRO A 53 -8.71 1.85 12.84
N SER A 54 -8.75 1.40 14.10
CA SER A 54 -7.57 0.83 14.79
C SER A 54 -7.31 -0.65 14.45
N LEU A 55 -8.29 -1.34 13.88
CA LEU A 55 -8.25 -2.78 13.60
C LEU A 55 -8.47 -3.13 12.12
N GLU A 56 -8.92 -2.17 11.31
CA GLU A 56 -9.18 -2.37 9.90
C GLU A 56 -9.17 -1.05 9.14
N PHE A 57 -9.10 -1.13 7.81
CA PHE A 57 -9.30 0.02 6.95
C PHE A 57 -10.42 -0.15 5.93
N ILE A 58 -11.09 0.95 5.67
CA ILE A 58 -11.90 1.15 4.46
C ILE A 58 -11.38 2.44 3.84
N ALA A 59 -10.74 2.34 2.68
CA ALA A 59 -10.27 3.53 1.96
C ALA A 59 -11.47 4.35 1.46
N ASP A 60 -11.42 5.67 1.65
CA ASP A 60 -12.44 6.59 1.12
C ASP A 60 -12.63 6.40 -0.40
N PRO A 61 -13.83 6.00 -0.88
CA PRO A 61 -14.10 5.81 -2.30
C PRO A 61 -13.87 7.06 -3.15
N ILE A 62 -14.05 8.27 -2.59
CA ILE A 62 -13.77 9.52 -3.29
C ILE A 62 -12.27 9.68 -3.54
N CYS A 63 -11.43 9.23 -2.61
CA CYS A 63 -9.99 9.18 -2.80
C CYS A 63 -9.62 8.22 -3.94
N VAL A 64 -10.16 7.00 -3.94
CA VAL A 64 -9.93 5.99 -4.99
C VAL A 64 -10.35 6.51 -6.37
N TYR A 65 -11.49 7.19 -6.46
CA TYR A 65 -11.96 7.83 -7.70
C TYR A 65 -11.01 8.94 -8.19
N LYS A 66 -10.48 9.78 -7.28
CA LYS A 66 -9.49 10.80 -7.65
C LYS A 66 -8.20 10.17 -8.15
N ILE A 67 -7.75 9.08 -7.53
CA ILE A 67 -6.58 8.32 -7.96
C ILE A 67 -6.79 7.79 -9.38
N SER A 68 -7.93 7.14 -9.66
CA SER A 68 -8.19 6.58 -10.99
C SER A 68 -8.17 7.64 -12.10
N ARG A 69 -8.70 8.84 -11.83
CA ARG A 69 -8.64 9.98 -12.75
C ARG A 69 -7.23 10.51 -12.96
N PHE A 70 -6.43 10.55 -11.89
CA PHE A 70 -5.07 11.06 -11.90
C PHE A 70 -4.11 10.14 -12.66
N ILE A 71 -4.15 8.83 -12.40
CA ILE A 71 -3.23 7.87 -13.00
C ILE A 71 -3.49 7.65 -14.51
N GLU A 72 -4.74 7.81 -14.96
CA GLU A 72 -5.11 7.76 -16.38
C GLU A 72 -4.35 8.80 -17.20
N GLN A 73 -4.21 10.03 -16.67
CA GLN A 73 -3.48 11.12 -17.33
C GLN A 73 -1.96 10.90 -17.36
N LEU A 74 -1.44 10.10 -16.43
CA LEU A 74 -0.01 9.83 -16.28
C LEU A 74 0.41 8.49 -16.90
N ASN A 75 -0.53 7.73 -17.46
CA ASN A 75 -0.32 6.37 -17.95
C ASN A 75 0.35 5.48 -16.87
N LEU A 76 -0.17 5.56 -15.65
CA LEU A 76 0.24 4.77 -14.49
C LEU A 76 -0.90 3.87 -14.03
N ASP A 77 -0.56 2.84 -13.27
CA ASP A 77 -1.51 1.92 -12.63
C ASP A 77 -1.43 2.02 -11.11
N ILE A 78 -2.49 1.59 -10.42
CA ILE A 78 -2.41 1.22 -9.01
C ILE A 78 -1.71 -0.14 -8.96
N ILE A 79 -0.47 -0.16 -8.50
CA ILE A 79 0.37 -1.37 -8.45
C ILE A 79 0.46 -1.96 -7.03
N GLY A 80 0.02 -1.20 -6.02
CA GLY A 80 -0.12 -1.74 -4.68
C GLY A 80 -0.95 -0.89 -3.73
N ILE A 81 -1.32 -1.51 -2.61
CA ILE A 81 -1.92 -0.87 -1.44
C ILE A 81 -0.94 -1.02 -0.29
N VAL A 82 -0.66 0.06 0.42
CA VAL A 82 0.16 0.05 1.63
C VAL A 82 -0.73 0.37 2.81
N HIS A 83 -0.71 -0.46 3.86
CA HIS A 83 -1.42 -0.14 5.09
C HIS A 83 -0.63 -0.56 6.33
N SER A 84 -1.04 -0.06 7.50
CA SER A 84 -0.37 -0.36 8.76
C SER A 84 -1.20 -1.25 9.68
N HIS A 85 -0.53 -2.14 10.42
CA HIS A 85 -1.12 -2.93 11.49
C HIS A 85 -0.55 -2.53 12.85
N SER A 86 -1.36 -2.71 13.90
CA SER A 86 -0.91 -2.80 15.29
C SER A 86 -0.41 -4.21 15.64
N ALA A 87 0.24 -4.87 14.69
CA ALA A 87 0.67 -6.27 14.74
C ALA A 87 1.83 -6.51 13.74
N PRO A 88 2.51 -7.67 13.77
CA PRO A 88 3.45 -8.04 12.72
C PRO A 88 2.84 -7.95 11.31
N PRO A 89 3.64 -7.66 10.28
CA PRO A 89 3.17 -7.29 8.94
C PRO A 89 2.71 -8.49 8.10
N PHE A 90 1.75 -9.25 8.60
CA PHE A 90 1.11 -10.37 7.91
C PHE A 90 -0.35 -10.02 7.60
N PRO A 91 -0.89 -10.45 6.45
CA PRO A 91 -2.27 -10.19 6.09
C PRO A 91 -3.24 -10.88 7.06
N SER A 92 -4.27 -10.16 7.50
CA SER A 92 -5.42 -10.71 8.20
C SER A 92 -6.40 -11.37 7.22
N GLU A 93 -7.44 -12.03 7.74
CA GLU A 93 -8.52 -12.57 6.90
C GLU A 93 -9.24 -11.49 6.09
N LYS A 94 -9.45 -10.30 6.69
CA LYS A 94 -10.05 -9.14 6.01
C LYS A 94 -9.15 -8.64 4.87
N ASP A 95 -7.84 -8.63 5.08
CA ASP A 95 -6.88 -8.27 4.03
C ASP A 95 -6.94 -9.26 2.88
N ILE A 96 -7.00 -10.56 3.14
CA ILE A 96 -7.12 -11.59 2.10
C ILE A 96 -8.42 -11.41 1.29
N GLU A 97 -9.53 -11.02 1.92
CA GLU A 97 -10.76 -10.65 1.20
C GLU A 97 -10.59 -9.40 0.33
N GLY A 98 -9.86 -8.40 0.84
CA GLY A 98 -9.46 -7.22 0.08
C GLY A 98 -8.58 -7.57 -1.12
N MET A 99 -7.57 -8.41 -0.93
CA MET A 99 -6.65 -8.90 -1.97
C MET A 99 -7.36 -9.69 -3.07
N LYS A 100 -8.48 -10.36 -2.76
CA LYS A 100 -9.33 -11.00 -3.78
C LYS A 100 -10.01 -9.97 -4.70
N LYS A 101 -10.37 -8.80 -4.17
CA LYS A 101 -10.99 -7.69 -4.93
C LYS A 101 -9.94 -6.84 -5.64
N TRP A 102 -8.76 -6.72 -5.04
CA TRP A 102 -7.61 -5.95 -5.51
C TRP A 102 -6.38 -6.87 -5.61
N PRO A 103 -6.27 -7.68 -6.69
CA PRO A 103 -5.19 -8.66 -6.88
C PRO A 103 -3.88 -7.99 -7.32
N ILE A 104 -3.39 -7.07 -6.48
CA ILE A 104 -2.17 -6.28 -6.63
C ILE A 104 -1.27 -6.51 -5.41
N VAL A 105 -0.10 -5.85 -5.34
CA VAL A 105 0.81 -6.00 -4.19
C VAL A 105 0.22 -5.30 -2.96
N TRP A 106 0.21 -5.96 -1.82
CA TRP A 106 -0.19 -5.38 -0.54
C TRP A 106 1.03 -5.29 0.37
N ILE A 107 1.44 -4.07 0.71
CA ILE A 107 2.51 -3.81 1.66
C ILE A 107 1.89 -3.56 3.02
N ILE A 108 2.35 -4.29 4.03
CA ILE A 108 1.88 -4.18 5.41
C ILE A 108 3.03 -3.68 6.26
N VAL A 109 2.76 -2.68 7.09
CA VAL A 109 3.75 -2.06 7.98
C VAL A 109 3.30 -2.21 9.43
N SER A 110 4.14 -2.78 10.27
CA SER A 110 3.89 -2.77 11.71
C SER A 110 4.11 -1.37 12.26
N ASN A 111 3.09 -0.76 12.86
CA ASN A 111 3.22 0.53 13.54
C ASN A 111 3.96 0.44 14.89
N ILE A 112 4.27 -0.79 15.35
CA ILE A 112 5.01 -1.06 16.59
C ILE A 112 6.51 -1.08 16.32
N SER A 113 6.93 -1.78 15.25
CA SER A 113 8.34 -2.05 14.96
C SER A 113 8.86 -1.33 13.71
N GLY A 114 7.98 -0.77 12.88
CA GLY A 114 8.31 -0.23 11.56
C GLY A 114 8.64 -1.31 10.52
N SER A 115 8.57 -2.60 10.88
CA SER A 115 8.87 -3.70 9.96
C SER A 115 7.82 -3.78 8.86
N MET A 116 8.28 -4.00 7.63
CA MET A 116 7.45 -3.99 6.43
C MET A 116 7.58 -5.32 5.68
N LYS A 117 6.45 -5.85 5.18
CA LYS A 117 6.41 -7.00 4.26
C LYS A 117 5.43 -6.73 3.13
N ALA A 118 5.68 -7.32 1.97
CA ALA A 118 4.81 -7.21 0.82
C ALA A 118 4.26 -8.58 0.41
N TRP A 119 3.00 -8.61 0.00
CA TRP A 119 2.25 -9.82 -0.26
C TRP A 119 1.48 -9.71 -1.57
N LEU A 120 1.33 -10.83 -2.27
CA LEU A 120 0.47 -10.97 -3.43
C LEU A 120 -0.38 -12.23 -3.26
N LEU A 121 -1.66 -12.15 -3.60
CA LEU A 121 -2.55 -13.31 -3.58
C LEU A 121 -2.53 -13.98 -4.96
N ASP A 122 -2.01 -15.20 -5.01
CA ASP A 122 -2.17 -16.10 -6.15
C ASP A 122 -3.59 -16.67 -6.11
N GLN A 123 -4.50 -16.05 -6.87
CA GLN A 123 -5.93 -16.36 -6.83
C GLN A 123 -6.24 -17.77 -7.35
N GLU A 124 -5.49 -18.26 -8.34
CA GLU A 124 -5.69 -19.59 -8.91
C GLU A 124 -5.35 -20.68 -7.90
N LYS A 125 -4.25 -20.52 -7.16
CA LYS A 125 -3.79 -21.47 -6.15
C LYS A 125 -4.28 -21.15 -4.73
N ASN A 126 -5.03 -20.07 -4.58
CA ASN A 126 -5.51 -19.52 -3.31
C ASN A 126 -4.41 -19.48 -2.23
N ARG A 127 -3.24 -18.90 -2.56
CA ARG A 127 -2.08 -18.83 -1.65
C ARG A 127 -1.45 -17.44 -1.63
N LEU A 128 -0.94 -17.06 -0.47
CA LEU A 128 -0.15 -15.84 -0.31
C LEU A 128 1.29 -16.09 -0.78
N LEU A 129 1.80 -15.15 -1.57
CA LEU A 129 3.18 -15.07 -2.01
C LEU A 129 3.82 -13.84 -1.37
N GLU A 130 4.94 -14.03 -0.69
CA GLU A 130 5.75 -12.89 -0.23
C GLU A 130 6.47 -12.28 -1.45
N VAL A 131 6.46 -10.94 -1.52
CA VAL A 131 7.08 -10.14 -2.57
C VAL A 131 8.26 -9.40 -1.96
N ASP A 132 9.43 -9.45 -2.59
CA ASP A 132 10.60 -8.74 -2.08
C ASP A 132 10.37 -7.22 -2.15
N ILE A 133 10.78 -6.51 -1.10
CA ILE A 133 10.78 -5.04 -1.08
C ILE A 133 12.20 -4.57 -1.37
N ASP A 134 12.36 -3.80 -2.43
CA ASP A 134 13.64 -3.24 -2.87
C ASP A 134 13.58 -1.71 -2.76
N VAL A 135 14.34 -1.13 -1.84
CA VAL A 135 14.38 0.34 -1.65
C VAL A 135 15.57 0.89 -2.42
N ARG A 136 15.32 1.82 -3.34
CA ARG A 136 16.35 2.41 -4.19
C ARG A 136 16.38 3.94 -4.06
N GLU A 137 17.53 4.51 -4.40
CA GLU A 137 17.76 5.96 -4.34
C GLU A 137 17.15 6.67 -5.56
N TYR A 138 15.86 6.97 -5.47
CA TYR A 138 15.15 7.84 -6.39
C TYR A 138 13.95 8.51 -5.71
N GLU A 139 13.54 9.64 -6.24
CA GLU A 139 12.38 10.38 -5.76
C GLU A 139 11.08 9.82 -6.34
N CYS A 140 10.08 9.64 -5.48
CA CYS A 140 8.71 9.35 -5.86
C CYS A 140 7.76 10.31 -5.15
N SER A 141 6.67 10.63 -5.85
CA SER A 141 5.73 11.66 -5.40
C SER A 141 4.90 11.23 -4.19
N TYR A 142 4.50 12.17 -3.35
CA TYR A 142 3.58 11.93 -2.25
C TYR A 142 2.43 12.94 -2.29
N ILE A 143 1.19 12.44 -2.18
CA ILE A 143 -0.02 13.25 -2.13
C ILE A 143 -0.86 12.82 -0.91
N ASP A 144 -1.22 13.78 -0.06
CA ASP A 144 -2.07 13.55 1.11
C ASP A 144 -3.52 13.94 0.80
N LEU A 145 -4.39 12.95 0.61
CA LEU A 145 -5.84 13.12 0.44
C LEU A 145 -6.61 12.62 1.68
N SER A 146 -5.95 12.47 2.82
CA SER A 146 -6.55 11.87 4.03
C SER A 146 -7.33 12.86 4.91
N LYS A 147 -7.30 14.15 4.56
CA LYS A 147 -7.95 15.24 5.31
C LYS A 147 -9.42 15.41 4.90
#